data_AF-A0A933IH42-F1
#
_entry.id   AF-A0A933IH42-F1
#
_cell.length_a   1.000
_cell.length_b   1.000
_cell.length_c   1.000
_cell.angle_alpha   90.00
_cell.angle_beta   90.00
_cell.angle_gamma   90.00
#
_symmetry.space_group_name_H-M   'P 1'
#
loop_
_entity.id
_entity.type
_entity.pdbx_description
1 polymer ?
#
loop_
_entity_poly.entity_id
_entity_poly.type
_entity_poly.pdbx_seq_one_letter_code
_entity_poly.pdbx_strand_id
1 'polypeptide(L)' 'MSLAKREAEAWRQVDALSATKRPGDYAAAVRLLKDLTDLGQKRGRQAEVRDRLARLRQAHARKPTLLQRLKAAGLMTE' A
#
# COMPACT_ATOMS: atom_id res chain seq x y z
N MET A 1 -4.20 21.95 5.28
CA MET A 1 -4.11 20.66 6.02
C MET A 1 -5.37 19.84 5.72
N SER A 2 -5.32 18.64 5.13
CA SER A 2 -5.76 17.40 5.82
C SER A 2 -5.47 16.10 5.03
N LEU A 3 -4.78 16.14 3.88
CA LEU A 3 -4.61 14.97 3.01
C LEU A 3 -3.53 13.99 3.50
N ALA A 4 -2.48 14.48 4.17
CA ALA A 4 -1.53 13.63 4.87
C ALA A 4 -2.23 12.73 5.92
N LYS A 5 -3.36 13.18 6.46
CA LYS A 5 -4.17 12.42 7.41
C LYS A 5 -4.90 11.26 6.72
N ARG A 6 -5.50 11.49 5.55
CA ARG A 6 -6.13 10.43 4.75
C ARG A 6 -5.11 9.41 4.26
N GLU A 7 -3.93 9.87 3.86
CA GLU A 7 -2.84 8.97 3.48
C GLU A 7 -2.40 8.11 4.66
N ALA A 8 -2.10 8.73 5.81
CA ALA A 8 -1.72 8.02 7.02
C ALA A 8 -2.81 7.04 7.52
N GLU A 9 -4.08 7.39 7.36
CA GLU A 9 -5.21 6.53 7.71
C GLU A 9 -5.34 5.33 6.76
N ALA A 10 -5.18 5.54 5.46
CA ALA A 10 -5.14 4.47 4.48
C ALA A 10 -3.93 3.54 4.70
N TRP A 11 -2.76 4.08 5.04
CA TRP A 11 -1.59 3.28 5.44
C TRP A 11 -1.84 2.46 6.70
N ARG A 12 -2.49 3.05 7.72
CA ARG A 12 -2.90 2.30 8.92
C ARG A 12 -3.90 1.20 8.61
N GLN A 13 -4.84 1.44 7.71
CA GLN A 13 -5.76 0.40 7.25
C GLN A 13 -5.01 -0.71 6.52
N VAL A 14 -4.08 -0.38 5.62
CA VAL A 14 -3.25 -1.38 4.94
C VAL A 14 -2.45 -2.23 5.93
N ASP A 15 -1.87 -1.63 6.97
CA ASP A 15 -1.14 -2.36 8.03
C ASP A 15 -2.07 -3.26 8.86
N ALA A 16 -3.25 -2.75 9.25
CA ALA A 16 -4.26 -3.55 9.95
C ALA A 16 -4.75 -4.73 9.10
N LEU A 17 -5.02 -4.49 7.82
CA LEU A 17 -5.46 -5.51 6.86
C LEU A 17 -4.33 -6.50 6.52
N SER A 18 -3.07 -6.06 6.50
CA SER A 18 -1.91 -6.94 6.26
C SER A 18 -1.56 -7.80 7.49
N ALA A 19 -1.89 -7.31 8.69
CA ALA A 19 -1.82 -8.03 9.94
C ALA A 19 -2.90 -9.12 10.03
N THR A 20 -4.09 -8.89 9.46
CA THR A 20 -5.12 -9.93 9.37
C THR A 20 -4.73 -11.05 8.39
N LYS A 21 -4.85 -12.32 8.81
CA LYS A 21 -4.60 -13.51 7.97
C LYS A 21 -5.77 -13.84 7.04
N ARG A 22 -6.54 -12.85 6.61
CA ARG A 22 -7.78 -13.07 5.84
C ARG A 22 -7.58 -12.71 4.37
N PRO A 23 -7.99 -13.58 3.44
CA PRO A 23 -7.76 -13.35 2.02
C PRO A 23 -8.51 -12.12 1.47
N GLY A 24 -9.67 -11.75 2.03
CA GLY A 24 -10.42 -10.56 1.62
C GLY A 24 -9.75 -9.24 2.03
N ASP A 25 -9.21 -9.18 3.23
CA ASP A 25 -8.56 -7.99 3.79
C ASP A 25 -7.34 -7.56 2.97
N TYR A 26 -6.53 -8.50 2.51
CA TYR A 26 -5.43 -8.21 1.59
C TYR A 26 -5.89 -7.62 0.25
N ALA A 27 -7.04 -8.05 -0.30
CA ALA A 27 -7.55 -7.46 -1.54
C ALA A 27 -7.98 -6.00 -1.32
N ALA A 28 -8.59 -5.70 -0.17
CA ALA A 28 -8.89 -4.34 0.24
C ALA A 28 -7.62 -3.50 0.46
N ALA A 29 -6.59 -4.06 1.11
CA ALA A 29 -5.30 -3.40 1.31
C ALA A 29 -4.62 -3.04 -0.01
N VAL A 30 -4.63 -3.97 -0.96
CA VAL A 30 -4.11 -3.76 -2.31
C VAL A 30 -4.89 -2.64 -3.03
N ARG A 31 -6.22 -2.63 -2.93
CA ARG A 31 -7.05 -1.59 -3.54
C ARG A 31 -6.76 -0.20 -2.96
N LEU A 32 -6.60 -0.10 -1.64
CA LEU A 32 -6.19 1.13 -0.95
C LEU A 32 -4.81 1.63 -1.41
N LEU A 33 -3.82 0.73 -1.53
CA LEU A 33 -2.49 1.09 -2.01
C LEU A 33 -2.50 1.63 -3.45
N LYS A 34 -3.35 1.06 -4.31
CA LYS A 34 -3.51 1.52 -5.69
C LYS A 34 -4.12 2.91 -5.75
N ASP A 35 -5.17 3.16 -4.97
CA ASP A 35 -5.80 4.48 -4.85
C ASP A 35 -4.81 5.53 -4.33
N LEU A 36 -4.02 5.19 -3.30
CA LEU A 36 -2.96 6.06 -2.78
C LEU A 36 -1.89 6.39 -3.84
N THR A 37 -1.51 5.40 -4.66
CA THR A 37 -0.50 5.60 -5.72
C THR A 37 -1.04 6.48 -6.85
N ASP A 38 -2.31 6.32 -7.24
CA ASP A 38 -2.98 7.18 -8.21
C ASP A 38 -3.13 8.61 -7.70
N LEU A 39 -3.57 8.77 -6.44
CA LEU A 39 -3.66 10.08 -5.77
C LEU A 39 -2.29 10.76 -5.65
N GLY A 40 -1.24 10.00 -5.32
CA GLY A 40 0.13 10.49 -5.25
C GLY A 40 0.65 10.99 -6.60
N GLN A 41 0.38 10.26 -7.68
CA GLN A 41 0.73 10.68 -9.04
C GLN A 41 -0.02 11.95 -9.45
N LYS A 42 -1.35 12.00 -9.26
CA LYS A 42 -2.18 13.18 -9.60
C LYS A 42 -1.76 14.45 -8.86
N ARG A 43 -1.12 14.32 -7.70
CA ARG A 43 -0.66 15.46 -6.89
C ARG A 43 0.85 15.73 -6.97
N GLY A 44 1.59 14.98 -7.78
CA GLY A 44 3.05 15.13 -7.89
C GLY A 44 3.84 14.68 -6.65
N ARG A 45 3.22 13.89 -5.75
CA ARG A 45 3.86 13.32 -4.55
C ARG A 45 4.24 11.85 -4.73
N GLN A 46 4.46 11.43 -5.97
CA GLN A 46 4.85 10.06 -6.29
C GLN A 46 6.11 9.62 -5.54
N ALA A 47 7.05 10.53 -5.25
CA ALA A 47 8.25 10.24 -4.49
C ALA A 47 7.96 9.85 -3.02
N GLU A 48 7.10 10.60 -2.31
CA GLU A 48 6.68 10.27 -0.94
C GLU A 48 5.94 8.91 -0.91
N VAL A 49 5.03 8.70 -1.86
CA VAL A 49 4.27 7.46 -1.94
C VAL A 49 5.20 6.26 -2.23
N ARG A 50 6.19 6.42 -3.13
CA ARG A 50 7.21 5.39 -3.40
C ARG A 50 8.07 5.08 -2.19
N ASP A 51 8.55 6.08 -1.44
CA ASP A 51 9.35 5.86 -0.23
C ASP A 51 8.56 5.06 0.81
N ARG A 52 7.29 5.41 0.98
CA ARG A 52 6.40 4.76 1.94
C ARG A 52 6.02 3.34 1.52
N LEU A 53 5.76 3.11 0.23
CA LEU A 53 5.60 1.78 -0.36
C LEU A 53 6.86 0.93 -0.15
N ALA A 54 8.05 1.49 -0.33
CA ALA A 54 9.30 0.78 -0.13
C ALA A 54 9.50 0.36 1.34
N ARG A 55 9.17 1.23 2.30
CA ARG A 55 9.19 0.89 3.74
C ARG A 55 8.17 -0.20 4.09
N LEU A 56 6.94 -0.10 3.58
CA LEU A 56 5.92 -1.14 3.78
C LEU A 56 6.40 -2.47 3.19
N ARG A 57 7.00 -2.45 2.00
CA ARG A 57 7.59 -3.62 1.36
C ARG A 57 8.68 -4.24 2.22
N GLN A 58 9.59 -3.44 2.76
CA GLN A 58 10.66 -3.91 3.66
C GLN A 58 10.06 -4.54 4.93
N ALA A 59 9.07 -3.90 5.56
CA ALA A 59 8.41 -4.40 6.76
C ALA A 59 7.66 -5.73 6.51
N HIS A 60 7.09 -5.90 5.32
CA HIS A 60 6.36 -7.11 4.95
C HIS A 60 7.14 -8.02 3.98
N ALA A 61 8.44 -7.79 3.77
CA ALA A 61 9.26 -8.59 2.86
C ALA A 61 9.32 -10.06 3.29
N ARG A 62 9.15 -10.30 4.59
CA ARG A 62 9.07 -11.64 5.20
C ARG A 62 7.74 -12.37 4.93
N LYS A 63 6.76 -11.73 4.27
CA LYS A 63 5.47 -12.31 3.89
C LYS A 63 5.36 -12.40 2.35
N PRO A 64 5.87 -13.48 1.72
CA PRO A 64 5.85 -13.62 0.26
C PRO A 64 4.45 -13.60 -0.35
N THR A 65 3.43 -14.03 0.40
CA THR A 65 2.02 -14.00 -0.03
C THR A 65 1.49 -12.58 -0.24
N LEU A 66 1.94 -11.61 0.56
CA LEU A 66 1.58 -10.21 0.38
C LEU A 66 2.28 -9.63 -0.86
N LEU A 67 3.58 -9.93 -1.03
CA LEU A 67 4.36 -9.49 -2.18
C LEU A 67 3.76 -9.99 -3.50
N GLN A 68 3.37 -11.27 -3.55
CA GLN A 68 2.67 -11.87 -4.70
C GLN A 68 1.39 -11.10 -5.03
N ARG A 69 0.58 -10.73 -4.03
CA ARG A 69 -0.65 -9.96 -4.25
C ARG A 69 -0.38 -8.52 -4.68
N LEU A 70 0.64 -7.88 -4.14
CA LEU A 70 1.08 -6.54 -4.58
C LEU A 70 1.53 -6.57 -6.04
N LYS A 71 2.28 -7.61 -6.44
CA LYS A 71 2.70 -7.83 -7.83
C LYS A 71 1.51 -8.08 -8.74
N ALA A 72 0.58 -8.97 -8.34
CA ALA A 72 -0.65 -9.24 -9.08
C ALA A 72 -1.55 -8.00 -9.27
N ALA A 73 -1.43 -7.02 -8.37
CA ALA A 73 -2.16 -5.76 -8.46
C ALA A 73 -1.53 -4.70 -9.37
N GLY A 74 -0.33 -4.98 -9.91
CA GLY A 74 0.46 -4.01 -10.66
C GLY A 74 1.08 -2.92 -9.79
N LEU A 75 1.17 -3.13 -8.47
CA LEU A 75 1.83 -2.21 -7.54
C LEU A 75 3.34 -2.47 -7.42
N MET A 76 3.79 -3.61 -7.96
CA MET A 76 5.19 -3.94 -8.16
C MET A 76 5.40 -4.26 -9.64
N THR A 77 6.21 -3.45 -10.31
CA THR A 77 6.95 -3.87 -11.51
C THR A 77 8.28 -4.41 -11.00
N GLU A 78 8.57 -5.66 -11.33
CA GLU A 78 9.95 -6.17 -11.33
C GLU A 78 10.63 -5.73 -12.63
#